data_AF-A0A2X4T5D4-F1
#
_entry.id   AF-A0A2X4T5D4-F1
#
_cell.length_a   1.000
_cell.length_b   1.000
_cell.length_c   1.000
_cell.angle_alpha   90.00
_cell.angle_beta   90.00
_cell.angle_gamma   90.00
#
_symmetry.space_group_name_H-M   'P 1'
#
loop_
_entity.id
_entity.type
_entity.pdbx_description
1 polymer ?
#
loop_
_entity_poly.entity_id
_entity_poly.type
_entity_poly.pdbx_seq_one_letter_code
_entity_poly.pdbx_strand_id
1 'polypeptide(L)'
;MVVDETADLSRAAQSIVKGASFDNNIICADEKVLIVVDSVADELMRLMEGQHAVKLTAAQAEQLQPVLLKNIDERGKGTVSRDWVGRDAGKIAAAIGLNVPQQTRLLFVETPASHPFAVTEMMMPVLPVVASRQRRRSHRSGGTT
;
A
#
# COMPACT_ATOMS: atom_id res chain seq x y z
N MET A 1 2.81 11.05 -3.11
CA MET A 1 4.25 11.15 -3.42
C MET A 1 4.50 10.67 -4.84
N VAL A 2 5.41 11.30 -5.59
CA VAL A 2 5.80 10.86 -6.95
C VAL A 2 7.28 10.48 -6.94
N VAL A 3 7.62 9.34 -7.54
CA VAL A 3 9.01 8.88 -7.73
C VAL A 3 9.24 8.54 -9.19
N ASP A 4 10.27 9.13 -9.79
CA ASP A 4 10.70 8.84 -11.15
C ASP A 4 12.08 8.16 -11.17
N GLU A 5 12.54 7.80 -12.36
CA GLU A 5 13.80 7.11 -12.60
C GLU A 5 15.06 7.89 -12.23
N THR A 6 14.94 9.20 -11.94
CA THR A 6 16.06 10.06 -11.54
C THR A 6 16.26 10.11 -10.03
N ALA A 7 15.33 9.53 -9.26
CA ALA A 7 15.38 9.53 -7.81
C ALA A 7 16.46 8.61 -7.24
N ASP A 8 17.05 9.01 -6.11
CA ASP A 8 17.76 8.09 -5.23
C ASP A 8 16.75 7.15 -4.57
N LEU A 9 16.60 5.95 -5.14
CA LEU A 9 15.58 4.98 -4.72
C LEU A 9 15.79 4.50 -3.28
N SER A 10 17.02 4.43 -2.80
CA SER A 10 17.31 3.98 -1.43
C SER A 10 16.84 5.02 -0.43
N ARG A 11 17.19 6.29 -0.67
CA ARG A 11 16.72 7.41 0.15
C ARG A 11 15.21 7.60 0.02
N ALA A 12 14.65 7.44 -1.17
CA ALA A 12 13.22 7.52 -1.42
C ALA A 12 12.47 6.45 -0.63
N ALA A 13 12.88 5.18 -0.70
CA ALA A 13 12.27 4.09 0.06
C ALA A 13 12.28 4.36 1.57
N GLN A 14 13.42 4.79 2.13
CA GLN A 14 13.52 5.13 3.55
C GLN A 14 12.57 6.28 3.92
N SER A 15 12.52 7.32 3.09
CA SER A 15 11.68 8.51 3.33
C SER A 15 10.19 8.17 3.25
N ILE A 16 9.78 7.39 2.24
CA ILE A 16 8.40 6.91 2.06
C ILE A 16 7.96 6.13 3.29
N VAL A 17 8.74 5.12 3.69
CA VAL A 17 8.30 4.25 4.79
C VAL A 17 8.25 5.04 6.09
N LYS A 18 9.23 5.93 6.33
CA LYS A 18 9.22 6.81 7.50
C LYS A 18 8.03 7.76 7.51
N GLY A 19 7.70 8.41 6.40
CA GLY A 19 6.60 9.37 6.30
C GLY A 19 5.23 8.69 6.33
N ALA A 20 5.01 7.69 5.49
CA ALA A 20 3.72 7.00 5.39
C ALA A 20 3.36 6.17 6.64
N SER A 21 4.32 5.84 7.50
CA SER A 21 4.08 5.18 8.79
C SER A 21 4.20 6.10 10.01
N PHE A 22 4.50 7.37 9.82
CA PHE A 22 4.57 8.33 10.92
C PHE A 22 3.19 8.46 11.57
N ASP A 23 3.14 8.37 12.91
CA ASP A 23 1.90 8.40 13.70
C ASP A 23 0.76 7.54 13.12
N ASN A 24 1.10 6.35 12.60
CA ASN A 24 0.18 5.41 11.94
C ASN A 24 -0.66 6.05 10.81
N ASN A 25 -0.06 6.98 10.07
CA ASN A 25 -0.64 7.71 8.93
C ASN A 25 -1.83 8.62 9.30
N ILE A 26 -1.98 9.00 10.58
CA ILE A 26 -3.12 9.83 11.02
C ILE A 26 -2.98 11.27 10.50
N ILE A 27 -1.76 11.76 10.31
CA ILE A 27 -1.52 13.17 10.00
C ILE A 27 -1.82 13.41 8.52
N CYS A 28 -2.52 14.51 8.21
CA CYS A 28 -2.95 14.82 6.85
C CYS A 28 -1.77 15.10 5.89
N ALA A 29 -0.60 15.47 6.44
CA ALA A 29 0.62 15.69 5.67
C ALA A 29 1.35 14.40 5.27
N ASP A 30 0.97 13.25 5.85
CA ASP A 30 1.62 11.97 5.56
C ASP A 30 1.30 11.52 4.13
N GLU A 31 2.22 10.78 3.52
CA GLU A 31 1.98 10.23 2.18
C GLU A 31 0.81 9.24 2.20
N LYS A 32 -0.22 9.52 1.38
CA LYS A 32 -1.43 8.67 1.27
C LYS A 32 -1.44 7.77 0.04
N VAL A 33 -0.68 8.13 -0.99
CA VAL A 33 -0.53 7.37 -2.24
C VAL A 33 0.88 7.57 -2.79
N LEU A 34 1.51 6.48 -3.21
CA LEU A 34 2.77 6.50 -3.95
C LEU A 34 2.49 6.31 -5.44
N ILE A 35 2.91 7.26 -6.26
CA ILE A 35 2.91 7.14 -7.73
C ILE A 35 4.36 6.97 -8.16
N VAL A 36 4.66 5.93 -8.94
CA VAL A 36 6.04 5.60 -9.31
C VAL A 36 6.14 5.28 -10.80
N VAL A 37 7.23 5.70 -11.45
CA VAL A 37 7.50 5.31 -12.84
C VAL A 37 7.78 3.80 -12.92
N ASP A 38 7.14 3.12 -13.89
CA ASP A 38 7.17 1.65 -14.03
C ASP A 38 8.59 1.06 -14.07
N SER A 39 9.55 1.77 -14.67
CA SER A 39 10.95 1.33 -14.77
C SER A 39 11.65 1.15 -13.43
N VAL A 40 11.19 1.84 -12.37
CA VAL A 40 11.79 1.80 -11.03
C VAL A 40 10.85 1.26 -9.94
N ALA A 41 9.62 0.91 -10.29
CA ALA A 41 8.60 0.48 -9.33
C ALA A 41 8.99 -0.78 -8.54
N ASP A 42 9.47 -1.82 -9.23
CA ASP A 42 9.84 -3.09 -8.59
C ASP A 42 11.03 -2.92 -7.65
N GLU A 43 12.05 -2.15 -8.04
CA GLU A 43 13.22 -1.89 -7.20
C GLU A 43 12.88 -1.02 -5.99
N LEU A 44 12.07 0.02 -6.17
CA LEU A 44 11.60 0.86 -5.07
C LEU A 44 10.83 0.04 -4.03
N MET A 45 9.90 -0.81 -4.47
CA MET A 45 9.13 -1.68 -3.57
C MET A 45 10.04 -2.66 -2.82
N ARG A 46 11.04 -3.25 -3.49
CA ARG A 46 12.04 -4.13 -2.85
C ARG A 46 12.83 -3.39 -1.77
N LEU A 47 13.23 -2.14 -2.04
CA LEU A 47 13.94 -1.30 -1.07
C LEU A 47 13.06 -0.91 0.11
N MET A 48 11.76 -0.67 -0.11
CA MET A 48 10.79 -0.40 0.96
C MET A 48 10.63 -1.60 1.90
N GLU A 49 10.63 -2.83 1.38
CA GLU A 49 10.61 -4.05 2.23
C GLU A 49 11.82 -4.11 3.17
N GLY A 50 12.98 -3.61 2.71
CA GLY A 50 14.18 -3.43 3.54
C GLY A 50 14.05 -2.37 4.64
N GLN A 51 12.99 -1.56 4.66
CA GLN A 51 12.75 -0.48 5.62
C GLN A 51 11.57 -0.79 6.56
N HIS A 52 11.30 -2.07 6.82
CA HIS A 52 10.19 -2.54 7.67
C HIS A 52 8.79 -2.29 7.09
N ALA A 53 8.68 -2.20 5.76
CA ALA A 53 7.40 -2.30 5.07
C ALA A 53 7.15 -3.75 4.63
N VAL A 54 5.87 -4.12 4.48
CA VAL A 54 5.47 -5.44 3.96
C VAL A 54 4.60 -5.24 2.73
N LYS A 55 4.99 -5.89 1.62
CA LYS A 55 4.18 -5.92 0.41
C LYS A 55 3.02 -6.89 0.59
N LEU A 56 1.79 -6.40 0.43
CA LEU A 56 0.60 -7.22 0.33
C LEU A 56 0.43 -7.71 -1.11
N THR A 57 -0.10 -8.92 -1.25
CA THR A 57 -0.66 -9.40 -2.52
C THR A 57 -2.00 -8.72 -2.80
N ALA A 58 -2.44 -8.75 -4.06
CA ALA A 58 -3.77 -8.27 -4.45
C ALA A 58 -4.88 -8.96 -3.64
N ALA A 59 -4.80 -10.29 -3.46
CA ALA A 59 -5.77 -11.06 -2.69
C ALA A 59 -5.81 -10.65 -1.20
N GLN A 60 -4.67 -10.33 -0.58
CA GLN A 60 -4.64 -9.83 0.80
C GLN A 60 -5.24 -8.43 0.90
N ALA A 61 -4.99 -7.56 -0.08
CA ALA A 61 -5.63 -6.24 -0.14
C ALA A 61 -7.15 -6.35 -0.32
N GLU A 62 -7.64 -7.28 -1.15
CA GLU A 62 -9.06 -7.58 -1.32
C GLU A 62 -9.71 -8.06 0.00
N GLN A 63 -9.01 -8.89 0.77
CA GLN A 63 -9.49 -9.32 2.10
C GLN A 63 -9.52 -8.17 3.12
N LEU A 64 -8.54 -7.26 3.07
CA LEU A 64 -8.49 -6.10 3.97
C LEU A 64 -9.49 -5.01 3.60
N GLN A 65 -9.83 -4.84 2.32
CA GLN A 65 -10.70 -3.78 1.86
C GLN A 65 -12.02 -3.67 2.64
N PRO A 66 -12.84 -4.74 2.80
CA PRO A 66 -14.09 -4.65 3.56
C PRO A 66 -13.90 -4.47 5.07
N VAL A 67 -12.70 -4.75 5.60
CA VAL A 67 -12.36 -4.52 7.01
C VAL A 67 -12.11 -3.03 7.25
N LEU A 68 -11.38 -2.39 6.33
CA LEU A 68 -10.90 -1.02 6.48
C LEU A 68 -11.83 0.02 5.87
N LEU A 69 -12.61 -0.32 4.84
CA LEU A 69 -13.51 0.56 4.11
C LEU A 69 -14.95 0.02 4.09
N LYS A 70 -15.91 0.93 4.21
CA LYS A 70 -17.36 0.70 4.11
C LYS A 70 -17.96 1.62 3.05
N ASN A 71 -19.17 1.32 2.57
CA ASN A 71 -19.95 2.20 1.67
C ASN A 71 -19.14 2.72 0.46
N ILE A 72 -18.48 1.80 -0.27
CA ILE A 72 -17.70 2.15 -1.46
C ILE A 72 -18.66 2.56 -2.58
N ASP A 73 -18.46 3.76 -3.12
CA ASP A 73 -19.26 4.30 -4.23
C ASP A 73 -18.77 3.82 -5.61
N GLU A 74 -19.49 4.24 -6.66
CA GLU A 74 -19.19 3.90 -8.06
C GLU A 74 -17.79 4.37 -8.54
N ARG A 75 -17.19 5.32 -7.83
CA ARG A 75 -15.85 5.86 -8.11
C ARG A 75 -14.77 5.17 -7.28
N GLY A 76 -15.13 4.14 -6.50
CA GLY A 76 -14.24 3.42 -5.60
C GLY A 76 -13.98 4.13 -4.27
N LYS A 77 -14.58 5.30 -4.02
CA LYS A 77 -14.35 6.04 -2.77
C LYS A 77 -15.19 5.42 -1.65
N GLY A 78 -14.54 5.05 -0.56
CA GLY A 78 -15.18 4.48 0.61
C GLY A 78 -15.20 5.42 1.83
N THR A 79 -15.91 4.97 2.86
CA THR A 79 -15.85 5.52 4.22
C THR A 79 -14.90 4.67 5.06
N VAL A 80 -13.89 5.29 5.67
CA VAL A 80 -12.96 4.57 6.55
C VAL A 80 -13.64 4.00 7.79
N SER A 81 -13.25 2.79 8.17
CA SER A 81 -13.68 2.17 9.42
C SER A 81 -12.94 2.81 10.60
N ARG A 82 -13.68 3.48 11.48
CA ARG A 82 -13.13 4.20 12.65
C ARG A 82 -12.39 3.27 13.62
N ASP A 83 -12.74 1.99 13.65
CA ASP A 83 -12.10 0.99 14.51
C ASP A 83 -10.62 0.76 14.14
N TRP A 84 -10.26 1.08 12.89
CA TRP A 84 -8.96 0.81 12.29
C TRP A 84 -8.09 2.05 12.08
N VAL A 85 -8.66 3.25 12.17
CA VAL A 85 -7.89 4.51 12.04
C VAL A 85 -6.78 4.54 13.08
N GLY A 86 -5.55 4.83 12.64
CA GLY A 86 -4.38 4.93 13.51
C GLY A 86 -3.91 3.61 14.13
N ARG A 87 -4.41 2.45 13.69
CA ARG A 87 -3.93 1.14 14.17
C ARG A 87 -2.60 0.77 13.52
N ASP A 88 -1.78 0.04 14.28
CA ASP A 88 -0.49 -0.45 13.81
C ASP A 88 -0.63 -1.40 12.61
N ALA A 89 0.33 -1.36 11.69
CA ALA A 89 0.37 -2.21 10.50
C ALA A 89 0.22 -3.71 10.81
N GLY A 90 0.86 -4.19 11.89
CA GLY A 90 0.73 -5.58 12.34
C GLY A 90 -0.69 -5.96 12.79
N LYS A 91 -1.42 -5.04 13.43
CA LYS A 91 -2.83 -5.29 13.82
C LYS A 91 -3.74 -5.34 12.60
N ILE A 92 -3.49 -4.47 11.63
CA ILE A 92 -4.23 -4.47 10.36
C ILE A 92 -4.00 -5.79 9.63
N ALA A 93 -2.75 -6.24 9.48
CA ALA A 93 -2.43 -7.52 8.85
C ALA A 93 -3.10 -8.72 9.57
N ALA A 94 -3.08 -8.72 10.91
CA ALA A 94 -3.71 -9.77 11.71
C ALA A 94 -5.23 -9.87 11.52
N ALA A 95 -5.90 -8.80 11.06
CA ALA A 95 -7.33 -8.79 10.80
C ALA A 95 -7.76 -9.80 9.71
N ILE A 96 -6.82 -10.18 8.84
CA ILE A 96 -7.02 -11.20 7.79
C ILE A 96 -6.18 -12.47 8.04
N GLY A 97 -5.68 -12.64 9.27
CA GLY A 97 -4.82 -13.78 9.64
C GLY A 97 -3.40 -13.71 9.07
N LEU A 98 -2.96 -12.56 8.55
CA LEU A 98 -1.60 -12.39 8.04
C LEU A 98 -0.64 -12.06 9.18
N ASN A 99 0.33 -12.95 9.41
CA ASN A 99 1.45 -12.69 10.31
C ASN A 99 2.56 -11.91 9.60
N VAL A 100 2.97 -10.79 10.19
CA VAL A 100 4.08 -9.95 9.70
C VAL A 100 5.13 -9.79 10.81
N PRO A 101 6.40 -9.44 10.49
CA PRO A 101 7.40 -9.13 11.50
C PRO A 101 6.91 -8.07 12.51
N GLN A 102 7.31 -8.21 13.78
CA GLN A 102 6.86 -7.31 14.85
C GLN A 102 7.23 -5.84 14.59
N GLN A 103 8.36 -5.62 13.91
CA GLN A 103 8.87 -4.31 13.56
C GLN A 103 8.19 -3.68 12.34
N THR A 104 7.22 -4.36 11.69
CA THR A 104 6.53 -3.83 10.52
C THR A 104 5.81 -2.53 10.85
N ARG A 105 6.13 -1.47 10.09
CA ARG A 105 5.57 -0.12 10.27
C ARG A 105 4.58 0.27 9.18
N LEU A 106 4.69 -0.34 8.00
CA LEU A 106 3.87 -0.02 6.84
C LEU A 106 3.45 -1.29 6.10
N LEU A 107 2.17 -1.39 5.74
CA LEU A 107 1.71 -2.29 4.69
C LEU A 107 1.64 -1.51 3.39
N PHE A 108 2.03 -2.10 2.27
CA PHE A 108 1.84 -1.47 0.97
C PHE A 108 1.37 -2.46 -0.07
N VAL A 109 0.68 -1.98 -1.10
CA VAL A 109 0.15 -2.82 -2.17
C VAL A 109 0.22 -2.11 -3.51
N GLU A 110 0.65 -2.82 -4.54
CA GLU A 110 0.56 -2.31 -5.92
C GLU A 110 -0.90 -2.38 -6.40
N THR A 111 -1.46 -1.24 -6.80
CA THR A 111 -2.88 -1.12 -7.18
C THR A 111 -3.06 -0.25 -8.42
N PRO A 112 -4.15 -0.43 -9.19
CA PRO A 112 -4.57 0.60 -10.13
C PRO A 112 -4.93 1.90 -9.40
N ALA A 113 -4.85 3.04 -10.11
CA ALA A 113 -5.20 4.35 -9.55
C ALA A 113 -6.66 4.46 -9.08
N SER A 114 -7.54 3.59 -9.59
CA SER A 114 -8.96 3.52 -9.24
C SER A 114 -9.26 2.62 -8.02
N HIS A 115 -8.25 1.97 -7.44
CA HIS A 115 -8.47 1.08 -6.30
C HIS A 115 -8.97 1.86 -5.08
N PRO A 116 -9.89 1.32 -4.26
CA PRO A 116 -10.43 2.04 -3.10
C PRO A 116 -9.38 2.60 -2.13
N PHE A 117 -8.30 1.85 -1.87
CA PHE A 117 -7.17 2.34 -1.08
C PHE A 117 -6.45 3.55 -1.71
N ALA A 118 -6.43 3.68 -3.05
CA ALA A 118 -5.78 4.78 -3.76
C ALA A 118 -6.64 6.05 -3.84
N VAL A 119 -7.97 5.91 -3.80
CA VAL A 119 -8.91 7.05 -3.93
C VAL A 119 -9.55 7.49 -2.61
N THR A 120 -9.28 6.74 -1.53
CA THR A 120 -9.78 7.02 -0.17
C THR A 120 -8.60 7.35 0.74
N GLU A 121 -8.71 8.45 1.49
CA GLU A 121 -7.73 8.76 2.54
C GLU A 121 -7.91 7.79 3.71
N MET A 122 -6.96 6.86 3.86
CA MET A 122 -7.10 5.72 4.78
C MET A 122 -6.88 6.07 6.26
N MET A 123 -6.00 7.05 6.55
CA MET A 123 -5.56 7.37 7.93
C MET A 123 -5.05 6.12 8.70
N MET A 124 -4.38 5.23 7.97
CA MET A 124 -3.88 3.94 8.42
C MET A 124 -2.56 3.68 7.69
N PRO A 125 -1.61 2.91 8.27
CA PRO A 125 -0.34 2.58 7.63
C PRO A 125 -0.51 1.53 6.52
N VAL A 126 -1.34 1.83 5.52
CA VAL A 126 -1.60 1.06 4.31
C VAL A 126 -1.40 1.97 3.10
N LEU A 127 -0.29 1.79 2.38
CA LEU A 127 0.10 2.64 1.27
C LEU A 127 -0.19 1.96 -0.09
N PRO A 128 -1.12 2.49 -0.89
CA PRO A 128 -1.26 2.09 -2.29
C PRO A 128 -0.09 2.62 -3.13
N VAL A 129 0.43 1.76 -4.00
CA VAL A 129 1.50 2.05 -4.96
C VAL A 129 0.93 1.95 -6.37
N VAL A 130 0.91 3.06 -7.10
CA VAL A 130 0.38 3.18 -8.45
C VAL A 130 1.54 3.36 -9.43
N ALA A 131 1.79 2.35 -10.26
CA ALA A 131 2.76 2.47 -11.35
C ALA A 131 2.19 3.31 -12.50
N SER A 132 2.93 4.32 -12.98
CA SER A 132 2.47 5.31 -13.97
C SER A 132 2.19 4.71 -15.36
N ARG A 133 2.62 3.48 -15.62
CA ARG A 133 2.12 2.64 -16.72
C ARG A 133 1.47 1.41 -16.11
N GLN A 134 0.17 1.22 -16.34
CA GLN A 134 -0.53 0.02 -15.89
C GLN A 134 0.17 -1.21 -16.48
N ARG A 135 0.89 -1.98 -15.66
CA ARG A 135 1.38 -3.29 -16.07
C ARG A 135 0.17 -4.15 -16.43
N ARG A 136 0.06 -4.56 -17.70
CA ARG A 136 -0.76 -5.73 -18.06
C ARG A 136 -0.01 -6.97 -17.58
N ARG A 137 -0.04 -7.28 -16.28
CA ARG A 137 0.46 -8.57 -15.78
C ARG A 137 -0.54 -9.64 -16.19
N SER A 138 -0.23 -10.38 -17.26
CA SER A 138 -0.93 -11.60 -17.60
C SER A 138 -0.82 -12.58 -16.44
N HIS A 139 -1.96 -12.94 -15.86
CA HIS A 139 -2.04 -14.11 -14.99
C HIS A 139 -1.68 -15.32 -15.85
N ARG A 140 -0.41 -15.74 -15.82
CA ARG A 140 -0.05 -17.09 -16.27
C ARG A 140 -0.56 -18.06 -15.22
N SER A 141 -1.80 -18.50 -15.39
CA SER A 141 -2.30 -19.72 -14.78
C SER A 141 -1.37 -20.85 -15.21
N GLY A 142 -0.68 -21.46 -14.25
CA GLY A 142 0.00 -22.73 -14.47
C GLY A 142 -1.05 -23.77 -14.82
N GLY A 143 -1.05 -24.21 -16.08
CA GLY A 143 -1.73 -25.42 -16.52
C GLY A 143 -0.70 -26.53 -16.66
N THR A 144 -0.60 -27.36 -15.62
CA THR A 144 -0.03 -28.71 -15.73
C THR A 144 -1.18 -29.64 -16.07
N THR A 145 -1.16 -30.17 -17.30
CA THR A 145 -1.42 -31.56 -17.72
C THR A 145 -1.52 -31.59 -19.24
#